data_AF-A0A315DDK1-F1
#
_entry.id   AF-A0A315DDK1-F1
#
_cell.length_a   1.000
_cell.length_b   1.000
_cell.length_c   1.000
_cell.angle_alpha   90.00
_cell.angle_beta   90.00
_cell.angle_gamma   90.00
#
_symmetry.space_group_name_H-M   'P 1'
#
loop_
_entity.id
_entity.type
_entity.pdbx_description
1 polymer ?
#
loop_
_entity_poly.entity_id
_entity_poly.type
_entity_poly.pdbx_seq_one_letter_code
_entity_poly.pdbx_strand_id
1 'polypeptide(L)'
;MKLPSHFVRALATLACCMCLGTQASPKWEAVMLNDQGLFYIDPKSITEEDGRKKVWSALDYKKPQSTGDGKPYLSIHSQIQLNCKLKMARVLHLTYYTGPMLTGQVVSRQGMLHEWLDIDPTSPIQKIARRVC
;
A
#
# COMPACT_ATOMS: atom_id res chain seq x y z
N MET A 1 -76.55 16.43 1.21
CA MET A 1 -75.69 17.63 1.41
C MET A 1 -74.29 17.17 1.80
N LYS A 2 -73.27 17.70 1.10
CA LYS A 2 -71.81 17.62 1.33
C LYS A 2 -71.12 16.27 1.03
N LEU A 3 -69.96 16.16 0.37
CA LEU A 3 -69.13 16.99 -0.52
C LEU A 3 -68.06 16.00 -1.09
N PRO A 4 -67.59 16.11 -2.34
CA PRO A 4 -66.81 15.04 -2.99
C PRO A 4 -65.29 15.16 -2.78
N SER A 5 -64.60 14.05 -3.08
CA SER A 5 -63.30 13.87 -3.76
C SER A 5 -62.24 14.99 -3.68
N HIS A 6 -60.98 14.56 -3.51
CA HIS A 6 -59.71 15.29 -3.76
C HIS A 6 -58.98 15.94 -2.58
N PHE A 7 -58.74 15.22 -1.49
CA PHE A 7 -57.66 15.54 -0.54
C PHE A 7 -57.29 14.19 0.10
N VAL A 8 -56.13 13.57 -0.03
CA VAL A 8 -54.76 14.03 -0.20
C VAL A 8 -54.00 12.85 -0.82
N ARG A 9 -53.71 12.89 -2.13
CA ARG A 9 -52.64 12.05 -2.70
C ARG A 9 -51.32 12.72 -2.34
N ALA A 10 -50.91 12.61 -1.08
CA ALA A 10 -49.53 12.90 -0.72
C ALA A 10 -48.71 11.71 -1.21
N LEU A 11 -48.22 11.81 -2.44
CA LEU A 11 -47.09 11.03 -2.92
C LEU A 11 -45.95 11.28 -1.92
N ALA A 12 -45.73 10.32 -1.02
CA ALA A 12 -44.54 10.30 -0.20
C ALA A 12 -43.36 10.09 -1.15
N THR A 13 -42.71 11.20 -1.52
CA THR A 13 -41.45 11.23 -2.24
C THR A 13 -40.44 10.43 -1.44
N LEU A 14 -40.18 9.21 -1.90
CA LEU A 14 -39.12 8.34 -1.41
C LEU A 14 -37.80 9.06 -1.73
N ALA A 15 -37.29 9.82 -0.75
CA ALA A 15 -35.97 10.42 -0.79
C ALA A 15 -34.95 9.28 -0.83
N CYS A 16 -34.60 8.86 -2.05
CA CYS A 16 -33.44 8.04 -2.34
C CYS A 16 -32.22 8.91 -2.00
N CYS A 17 -31.86 8.96 -0.72
CA CYS A 17 -30.57 9.43 -0.26
C CYS A 17 -29.54 8.59 -0.99
N MET A 18 -28.99 9.16 -2.06
CA MET A 18 -27.84 8.65 -2.76
C MET A 18 -26.72 8.55 -1.72
N CYS A 19 -26.51 7.35 -1.19
CA CYS A 19 -25.25 7.00 -0.57
C CYS A 19 -24.20 7.08 -1.67
N LEU A 20 -23.70 8.29 -1.94
CA LEU A 20 -22.41 8.51 -2.57
C LEU A 20 -21.38 7.94 -1.59
N GLY A 21 -21.29 6.61 -1.55
CA GLY A 21 -20.25 5.91 -0.83
C GLY A 21 -18.94 6.42 -1.41
N THR A 22 -18.19 7.18 -0.61
CA THR A 22 -16.82 7.51 -0.95
C THR A 22 -16.08 6.19 -1.08
N GLN A 23 -15.78 5.78 -2.31
CA GLN A 23 -14.91 4.64 -2.54
C GLN A 23 -13.53 5.04 -2.04
N ALA A 24 -13.23 4.75 -0.77
CA ALA A 24 -11.91 4.95 -0.22
C ALA A 24 -10.97 3.98 -0.95
N SER A 25 -10.16 4.49 -1.87
CA SER A 25 -9.13 3.68 -2.51
C SER A 25 -8.24 3.06 -1.42
N PRO A 26 -8.00 1.75 -1.46
CA PRO A 26 -7.17 1.09 -0.46
C PRO A 26 -5.81 1.77 -0.40
N LYS A 27 -5.28 1.94 0.81
CA LYS A 27 -3.96 2.55 1.02
C LYS A 27 -2.87 1.80 0.25
N TRP A 28 -2.99 0.47 0.17
CA TRP A 28 -2.00 -0.41 -0.45
C TRP A 28 -2.48 -0.89 -1.82
N GLU A 29 -1.65 -0.71 -2.83
CA GLU A 29 -1.84 -1.26 -4.18
C GLU A 29 -0.88 -2.42 -4.40
N ALA A 30 -1.39 -3.56 -4.88
CA ALA A 30 -0.57 -4.72 -5.22
C ALA A 30 0.27 -4.45 -6.48
N VAL A 31 1.56 -4.72 -6.40
CA VAL A 31 2.53 -4.54 -7.50
C VAL A 31 2.84 -5.85 -8.20
N MET A 32 3.16 -6.89 -7.42
CA MET A 32 3.46 -8.22 -7.96
C MET A 32 3.42 -9.32 -6.90
N LEU A 33 3.12 -10.54 -7.34
CA LEU A 33 3.26 -11.77 -6.57
C LEU A 33 4.48 -12.53 -7.07
N ASN A 34 5.29 -13.08 -6.16
CA ASN A 34 6.30 -14.09 -6.49
C ASN A 34 6.27 -15.23 -5.47
N ASP A 35 7.32 -16.06 -5.44
CA ASP A 35 7.41 -17.21 -4.53
C ASP A 35 7.55 -16.81 -3.05
N GLN A 36 8.10 -15.63 -2.76
CA GLN A 36 8.23 -15.13 -1.40
C GLN A 36 6.88 -14.61 -0.88
N GLY A 37 6.17 -13.83 -1.68
CA GLY A 37 5.05 -13.05 -1.18
C GLY A 37 4.45 -12.09 -2.19
N LEU A 38 3.49 -11.30 -1.69
CA LEU A 38 2.82 -10.24 -2.43
C LEU A 38 3.44 -8.89 -2.04
N PHE A 39 3.92 -8.17 -3.04
CA PHE A 39 4.50 -6.85 -2.90
C PHE A 39 3.45 -5.79 -3.16
N TYR A 40 3.46 -4.76 -2.32
CA TYR A 40 2.55 -3.62 -2.40
C TYR A 40 3.33 -2.30 -2.38
N ILE A 41 2.68 -1.24 -2.84
CA ILE A 41 3.08 0.15 -2.59
C ILE A 41 1.92 0.94 -2.02
N ASP A 42 2.23 2.00 -1.27
CA ASP A 42 1.27 3.06 -0.99
C ASP A 42 1.46 4.19 -2.01
N PRO A 43 0.65 4.26 -3.07
CA PRO A 43 0.82 5.27 -4.12
C PRO A 43 0.61 6.70 -3.59
N LYS A 44 -0.13 6.88 -2.49
CA LYS A 44 -0.34 8.19 -1.86
C LYS A 44 0.88 8.65 -1.05
N SER A 45 1.82 7.75 -0.80
CA SER A 45 3.08 8.06 -0.12
C SER A 45 4.21 8.52 -1.04
N ILE A 46 3.98 8.56 -2.36
CA ILE A 46 5.01 8.92 -3.32
C ILE A 46 5.37 10.40 -3.14
N THR A 47 6.64 10.67 -2.85
CA THR A 47 7.19 12.03 -2.75
C THR A 47 8.45 12.14 -3.60
N GLU A 48 8.86 13.37 -3.91
CA GLU A 48 10.09 13.65 -4.66
C GLU A 48 10.93 14.71 -3.94
N GLU A 49 12.23 14.47 -3.85
CA GLU A 49 13.21 15.36 -3.23
C GLU A 49 14.56 15.19 -3.95
N ASP A 50 15.17 16.29 -4.39
CA ASP A 50 16.41 16.31 -5.18
C ASP A 50 16.37 15.41 -6.43
N GLY A 51 15.25 15.35 -7.13
CA GLY A 51 15.08 14.50 -8.32
C GLY A 51 15.06 13.00 -8.01
N ARG A 52 14.84 12.61 -6.75
CA ARG A 52 14.73 11.22 -6.29
C ARG A 52 13.35 11.00 -5.70
N LYS A 53 12.69 9.92 -6.09
CA LYS A 53 11.36 9.56 -5.59
C LYS A 53 11.46 8.68 -4.34
N LYS A 54 10.56 8.84 -3.38
CA LYS A 54 10.40 7.94 -2.23
C LYS A 54 9.02 7.30 -2.27
N VAL A 55 8.90 6.07 -1.82
CA VAL A 55 7.62 5.35 -1.70
C VAL A 55 7.66 4.37 -0.53
N TRP A 56 6.55 4.23 0.18
CA TRP A 56 6.35 3.13 1.12
C TRP A 56 5.89 1.87 0.39
N SER A 57 6.50 0.74 0.73
CA SER A 57 6.19 -0.58 0.20
C SER A 57 5.96 -1.56 1.34
N ALA A 58 5.10 -2.54 1.09
CA ALA A 58 4.93 -3.69 1.98
C ALA A 58 5.25 -4.99 1.22
N LEU A 59 5.86 -5.94 1.90
CA LEU A 59 5.97 -7.32 1.46
C LEU A 59 5.23 -8.20 2.46
N ASP A 60 4.21 -8.91 1.98
CA ASP A 60 3.47 -9.91 2.74
C ASP A 60 3.90 -11.31 2.32
N TYR A 61 4.60 -12.02 3.21
CA TYR A 61 5.17 -13.32 2.89
C TYR A 61 4.11 -14.42 2.92
N LYS A 62 4.24 -15.41 2.03
CA LYS A 62 3.39 -16.60 2.04
C LYS A 62 3.63 -17.50 3.26
N LYS A 63 4.84 -17.45 3.83
CA LYS A 63 5.28 -18.28 4.96
C LYS A 63 6.09 -17.43 5.93
N PRO A 64 6.06 -17.74 7.25
CA PRO A 64 6.92 -17.07 8.22
C PRO A 64 8.39 -17.14 7.81
N GLN A 65 9.07 -16.01 7.96
CA GLN A 65 10.51 -15.85 7.79
C GLN A 65 11.13 -15.65 9.18
N SER A 66 12.46 -15.69 9.26
CA SER A 66 13.21 -15.45 10.50
C SER A 66 14.22 -14.34 10.32
N THR A 67 14.31 -13.42 11.29
CA THR A 67 15.39 -12.45 11.37
C THR A 67 16.73 -13.15 11.64
N GLY A 68 17.85 -12.43 11.52
CA GLY A 68 19.18 -12.98 11.81
C GLY A 68 19.34 -13.50 13.25
N ASP A 69 18.59 -12.94 14.21
CA ASP A 69 18.50 -13.40 15.61
C ASP A 69 17.37 -14.43 15.84
N GLY A 70 16.78 -14.98 14.78
CA GLY A 70 15.84 -16.10 14.83
C GLY A 70 14.38 -15.73 15.15
N LYS A 71 14.03 -14.44 15.25
CA LYS A 71 12.65 -14.04 15.54
C LYS A 71 11.76 -14.17 14.30
N PRO A 72 10.56 -14.76 14.43
CA PRO A 72 9.67 -14.96 13.30
C PRO A 72 9.01 -13.64 12.86
N TYR A 73 8.85 -13.45 11.55
CA TYR A 73 8.07 -12.36 10.96
C TYR A 73 7.32 -12.84 9.71
N LEU A 74 6.22 -12.17 9.37
CA LEU A 74 5.40 -12.54 8.20
C LEU A 74 5.21 -11.39 7.22
N SER A 75 5.53 -10.15 7.61
CA SER A 75 5.51 -9.02 6.69
C SER A 75 6.56 -7.97 7.02
N ILE A 76 6.91 -7.19 6.00
CA ILE A 76 7.90 -6.10 6.10
C ILE A 76 7.32 -4.82 5.52
N HIS A 77 7.52 -3.71 6.22
CA HIS A 77 7.26 -2.35 5.76
C HIS A 77 8.58 -1.65 5.41
N SER A 78 8.73 -1.18 4.18
CA SER A 78 9.98 -0.59 3.68
C SER A 78 9.74 0.79 3.06
N GLN A 79 10.62 1.76 3.32
CA GLN A 79 10.68 2.99 2.52
C GLN A 79 11.78 2.84 1.48
N ILE A 80 11.41 2.91 0.21
CA ILE A 80 12.33 2.79 -0.91
C ILE A 80 12.55 4.18 -1.50
N GLN A 81 13.80 4.55 -1.74
CA GLN A 81 14.15 5.71 -2.55
C GLN A 81 14.65 5.25 -3.92
N LEU A 82 14.20 5.93 -4.97
CA LEU A 82 14.46 5.62 -6.35
C LEU A 82 15.12 6.81 -7.05
N ASN A 83 16.21 6.55 -7.76
CA ASN A 83 16.73 7.46 -8.76
C ASN A 83 16.28 6.94 -10.13
N CYS A 84 15.19 7.52 -10.64
CA CYS A 84 14.56 7.06 -11.88
C CYS A 84 15.44 7.26 -13.12
N LYS A 85 16.30 8.28 -13.12
CA LYS A 85 17.23 8.58 -14.23
C LYS A 85 18.36 7.55 -14.28
N LEU A 86 18.98 7.26 -13.13
CA LEU A 86 20.09 6.32 -13.04
C LEU A 86 19.64 4.87 -12.86
N LYS A 87 18.34 4.61 -12.69
CA LYS A 87 17.76 3.28 -12.42
C LYS A 87 18.39 2.61 -11.20
N MET A 88 18.57 3.40 -10.13
CA MET A 88 19.09 2.92 -8.85
C MET A 88 18.02 3.01 -7.76
N ALA A 89 18.14 2.15 -6.76
CA ALA A 89 17.29 2.16 -5.58
C ALA A 89 18.11 2.01 -4.30
N ARG A 90 17.53 2.45 -3.17
CA ARG A 90 18.00 2.10 -1.84
C ARG A 90 16.83 2.00 -0.86
N VAL A 91 17.00 1.20 0.18
CA VAL A 91 16.03 1.08 1.28
C VAL A 91 16.46 2.00 2.42
N LEU A 92 15.60 2.97 2.75
CA LEU A 92 15.85 3.96 3.81
C LEU A 92 15.39 3.46 5.18
N HIS A 93 14.28 2.73 5.23
CA HIS A 93 13.71 2.21 6.47
C HIS A 93 13.13 0.84 6.21
N LEU A 94 13.21 -0.03 7.21
CA LEU A 94 12.65 -1.36 7.16
C LEU A 94 12.16 -1.78 8.54
N THR A 95 10.92 -2.25 8.61
CA THR A 95 10.28 -2.70 9.85
C THR A 95 9.67 -4.08 9.63
N TYR A 96 9.95 -5.01 10.53
CA TYR A 96 9.46 -6.39 10.49
C TYR A 96 8.27 -6.55 11.42
N TYR A 97 7.25 -7.26 10.98
CA TYR A 97 6.01 -7.50 11.71
C TYR A 97 5.74 -8.99 11.86
N THR A 98 5.26 -9.41 13.03
CA THR A 98 4.92 -10.84 13.29
C THR A 98 3.73 -11.33 12.48
N GLY A 99 2.80 -10.43 12.09
CA GLY A 99 1.57 -10.75 11.39
C GLY A 99 1.64 -10.45 9.88
N PRO A 100 0.61 -10.89 9.13
CA PRO A 100 0.48 -10.56 7.71
C PRO A 100 0.15 -9.08 7.54
N MET A 101 0.46 -8.51 6.38
CA MET A 101 0.07 -7.15 5.99
C MET A 101 0.32 -6.08 7.07
N LEU A 102 1.52 -6.09 7.67
CA LEU A 102 1.99 -5.12 8.65
C LEU A 102 1.20 -5.12 9.97
N THR A 103 0.56 -6.24 10.30
CA THR A 103 -0.17 -6.43 11.56
C THR A 103 0.68 -7.15 12.61
N GLY A 104 0.20 -7.16 13.86
CA GLY A 104 0.90 -7.79 14.97
C GLY A 104 2.01 -6.93 15.56
N GLN A 105 2.98 -7.57 16.20
CA GLN A 105 4.05 -6.89 16.92
C GLN A 105 5.20 -6.53 15.98
N VAL A 106 5.89 -5.42 16.30
CA VAL A 106 7.12 -5.06 15.60
C VAL A 106 8.28 -5.85 16.19
N VAL A 107 8.96 -6.60 15.32
CA VAL A 107 10.05 -7.51 15.70
C VAL A 107 11.40 -6.80 15.64
N SER A 108 11.57 -5.92 14.67
CA SER A 108 12.78 -5.12 14.47
C SER A 108 12.49 -3.88 13.62
N ARG A 109 13.27 -2.82 13.83
CA ARG A 109 13.31 -1.61 13.01
C ARG A 109 14.75 -1.32 12.63
N GLN A 110 14.96 -1.03 11.36
CA GLN A 110 16.26 -0.75 10.80
C GLN A 110 16.19 0.53 9.95
N GLY A 111 17.18 1.40 10.09
CA GLY A 111 17.32 2.64 9.32
C GLY A 111 18.53 2.58 8.40
N MET A 112 18.48 3.31 7.29
CA MET A 112 19.49 3.41 6.21
C MET A 112 20.22 2.09 5.97
N LEU A 113 19.52 1.12 5.40
CA LEU A 113 20.00 -0.26 5.32
C LEU A 113 20.95 -0.54 4.16
N HIS A 114 20.74 0.12 3.03
CA HIS A 114 21.44 -0.20 1.79
C HIS A 114 22.00 1.06 1.15
N GLU A 115 23.21 0.91 0.62
CA GLU A 115 23.77 1.84 -0.35
C GLU A 115 22.90 1.87 -1.61
N TRP A 116 23.15 2.85 -2.48
CA TRP A 116 22.52 2.86 -3.79
C TRP A 116 22.97 1.63 -4.60
N LEU A 117 21.98 0.87 -5.08
CA LEU A 117 22.20 -0.30 -5.92
C LEU A 117 21.46 -0.13 -7.24
N ASP A 118 22.05 -0.66 -8.30
CA ASP A 118 21.37 -0.77 -9.59
C ASP A 118 20.12 -1.66 -9.44
N ILE A 119 19.02 -1.24 -10.08
CA ILE A 119 17.79 -2.00 -10.06
C ILE A 119 17.92 -3.18 -11.03
N ASP A 120 18.04 -4.38 -10.48
CA ASP A 120 17.96 -5.63 -11.25
C ASP A 120 16.60 -5.70 -11.98
N PRO A 121 16.59 -5.84 -13.33
CA PRO A 121 15.37 -5.92 -14.13
C PRO A 121 14.38 -7.03 -13.75
N THR A 122 14.84 -8.07 -13.06
CA THR A 122 14.06 -9.21 -12.60
C THR A 122 13.53 -9.04 -11.17
N SER A 123 14.03 -8.03 -10.44
CA SER A 123 13.68 -7.81 -9.04
C SER A 123 12.26 -7.24 -8.86
N PRO A 124 11.66 -7.44 -7.66
CA PRO A 124 10.43 -6.73 -7.30
C PRO A 124 10.57 -5.20 -7.30
N ILE A 125 11.76 -4.69 -6.99
CA ILE A 125 12.05 -3.26 -7.02
C ILE A 125 11.87 -2.70 -8.44
N GLN A 126 12.20 -3.46 -9.49
CA GLN A 126 11.93 -3.02 -10.86
C GLN A 126 10.44 -2.83 -11.14
N LYS A 127 9.57 -3.71 -10.61
CA LYS A 127 8.12 -3.55 -10.77
C LYS A 127 7.60 -2.35 -9.99
N ILE A 128 8.13 -2.10 -8.80
CA ILE A 128 7.84 -0.90 -8.01
C ILE A 128 8.29 0.36 -8.77
N ALA A 129 9.52 0.38 -9.30
CA ALA A 129 10.07 1.52 -10.03
C ALA A 129 9.20 1.90 -11.25
N ARG A 130 8.69 0.90 -12.00
CA ARG A 130 7.76 1.13 -13.13
C ARG A 130 6.45 1.81 -12.72
N ARG A 131 6.02 1.69 -11.46
CA ARG A 131 4.81 2.36 -10.94
C ARG A 131 5.10 3.77 -10.43
N VAL A 132 6.34 4.07 -10.05
CA VAL A 132 6.70 5.30 -9.34
C VAL A 132 7.33 6.36 -10.26
N CYS A 133 8.13 5.95 -11.25
CA CYS A 133 9.05 6.83 -11.98
C CYS A 133 8.46 7.74 -13.08
#